data_AF-X7ZUQ2-F1
#
_entry.id   AF-X7ZUQ2-F1
#
_cell.length_a   1.000
_cell.length_b   1.000
_cell.length_c   1.000
_cell.angle_alpha   90.00
_cell.angle_beta   90.00
_cell.angle_gamma   90.00
#
_symmetry.space_group_name_H-M   'P 1'
#
loop_
_entity.id
_entity.type
_entity.pdbx_description
1 polymer ?
#
loop_
_entity_poly.entity_id
_entity_poly.type
_entity_poly.pdbx_seq_one_letter_code
_entity_poly.pdbx_strand_id
1 'polypeptide(L)' 'MDRADVVVNTLRPATTERIGLTPASLDKRYPRLVVASITGWGSTGPWRDYKGWEALIMAKTG' A
#
# COMPACT_ATOMS: atom_id res chain seq x y z
N MET A 1 14.39 -5.54 7.21
CA MET A 1 13.35 -5.23 8.22
C MET A 1 13.57 -6.03 9.50
N ASP A 2 14.81 -6.42 9.78
CA ASP A 2 15.12 -7.54 10.68
C ASP A 2 14.91 -7.23 12.17
N ARG A 3 14.57 -5.98 12.50
CA ARG A 3 14.19 -5.51 13.84
C ARG A 3 12.86 -4.77 13.87
N ALA A 4 12.13 -4.74 12.77
CA ALA A 4 10.86 -4.04 12.67
C ALA A 4 9.70 -5.01 12.89
N ASP A 5 8.72 -4.59 13.69
CA ASP A 5 7.46 -5.32 13.88
C ASP A 5 6.37 -4.85 12.91
N VAL A 6 6.46 -3.61 12.43
CA VAL A 6 5.46 -2.99 11.55
C VAL A 6 6.15 -2.21 10.42
N VAL A 7 5.59 -2.31 9.21
CA VAL A 7 5.92 -1.46 8.08
C VAL A 7 4.68 -0.72 7.61
N VAL A 8 4.80 0.60 7.51
CA VAL A 8 3.76 1.49 6.99
C VAL A 8 4.27 2.10 5.69
N ASN A 9 3.46 2.07 4.64
CA ASN A 9 3.78 2.72 3.37
C ASN A 9 2.59 3.46 2.78
N THR A 10 2.88 4.50 2.01
CA THR A 10 1.91 5.31 1.25
C THR A 10 2.10 5.16 -0.26
N LEU A 11 2.73 4.06 -0.68
CA LEU A 11 3.03 3.79 -2.08
C LEU A 11 1.78 3.31 -2.81
N ARG A 12 1.72 3.60 -4.12
CA ARG A 12 0.69 3.02 -4.99
C ARG A 12 0.86 1.50 -5.07
N PRO A 13 -0.23 0.73 -5.22
CA PRO A 13 -0.16 -0.73 -5.31
C PRO A 13 0.83 -1.22 -6.38
N ALA A 14 0.78 -0.68 -7.61
CA ALA A 14 1.74 -1.03 -8.66
C ALA A 14 3.20 -0.75 -8.28
N THR A 15 3.48 0.31 -7.51
CA THR A 15 4.84 0.59 -7.03
C THR A 15 5.27 -0.44 -5.99
N THR A 16 4.42 -0.74 -5.01
CA THR A 16 4.67 -1.72 -3.95
C THR A 16 4.92 -3.12 -4.53
N GLU A 17 4.16 -3.51 -5.56
CA GLU A 17 4.35 -4.74 -6.34
C GLU A 17 5.71 -4.72 -7.05
N ARG A 18 6.03 -3.66 -7.79
CA ARG A 18 7.26 -3.53 -8.57
C ARG A 18 8.53 -3.63 -7.72
N ILE A 19 8.51 -3.12 -6.48
CA ILE A 19 9.69 -3.11 -5.60
C ILE A 19 9.67 -4.22 -4.54
N GLY A 20 8.69 -5.13 -4.59
CA GLY A 20 8.64 -6.29 -3.70
C GLY A 20 8.28 -5.97 -2.25
N LEU A 21 7.56 -4.88 -1.98
CA LEU A 21 7.09 -4.51 -0.64
C LEU A 21 5.63 -4.93 -0.37
N THR A 22 5.09 -5.85 -1.17
CA THR A 22 3.74 -6.37 -0.92
C THR A 22 3.72 -7.24 0.35
N PRO A 23 2.57 -7.38 1.03
CA PRO A 23 2.45 -8.30 2.16
C PRO A 23 2.91 -9.71 1.81
N ALA A 24 2.51 -10.24 0.64
CA ALA A 24 2.91 -11.58 0.20
C ALA A 24 4.42 -11.70 -0.11
N SER A 25 5.05 -10.62 -0.57
CA SER A 25 6.51 -10.60 -0.78
C SER A 25 7.27 -10.57 0.54
N LEU A 26 6.82 -9.76 1.50
CA LEU A 26 7.47 -9.57 2.78
C LEU A 26 7.28 -10.76 3.72
N ASP A 27 6.12 -11.40 3.69
CA ASP A 27 5.80 -12.59 4.50
C ASP A 27 6.82 -13.73 4.29
N LYS A 28 7.33 -13.88 3.07
CA LYS A 28 8.36 -14.89 2.74
C LYS A 28 9.65 -14.75 3.55
N ARG A 29 10.00 -13.52 3.96
CA ARG A 29 11.24 -13.23 4.71
C ARG A 29 10.99 -12.79 6.14
N TYR A 30 9.82 -12.21 6.40
CA TYR A 30 9.44 -11.58 7.66
C TYR A 30 8.02 -11.97 8.06
N PRO A 31 7.75 -13.25 8.39
CA PRO A 31 6.39 -13.78 8.61
C PRO A 31 5.67 -13.18 9.84
N ARG A 32 6.39 -12.48 10.71
CA ARG A 32 5.83 -11.80 11.89
C ARG A 32 5.54 -10.32 11.65
N LEU A 33 5.91 -9.79 10.47
CA LEU A 33 5.84 -8.38 10.17
C LEU A 33 4.40 -7.97 9.82
N VAL A 34 3.88 -6.95 10.50
CA VAL A 34 2.60 -6.33 10.14
C VAL A 34 2.83 -5.33 9.02
N VAL A 35 2.10 -5.47 7.90
CA VAL A 35 2.23 -4.58 6.73
C VAL A 35 0.97 -3.74 6.59
N ALA A 36 1.09 -2.43 6.80
CA ALA A 36 0.02 -1.46 6.60
C ALA A 36 0.29 -0.61 5.34
N SER A 37 -0.68 -0.58 4.43
CA SER A 37 -0.62 0.21 3.20
C SER A 37 -1.75 1.24 3.18
N ILE A 38 -1.39 2.52 3.08
CA ILE A 38 -2.35 3.63 3.02
C ILE A 38 -2.36 4.13 1.58
N THR A 39 -3.52 4.00 0.92
CA THR A 39 -3.71 4.40 -0.47
C THR A 39 -4.96 5.26 -0.58
N GLY A 40 -5.01 6.18 -1.55
CA GLY A 40 -6.19 7.03 -1.74
C GLY A 40 -7.42 6.26 -2.23
N TRP A 41 -7.21 5.21 -3.02
CA TRP A 41 -8.28 4.50 -3.75
C TRP A 41 -8.44 3.03 -3.36
N GLY A 42 -7.75 2.57 -2.31
CA GLY A 42 -7.70 1.17 -1.93
C GLY A 42 -6.65 0.37 -2.72
N SER A 43 -6.41 -0.86 -2.25
CA SER A 43 -5.46 -1.80 -2.85
C SER A 43 -6.07 -2.65 -3.96
N THR A 44 -7.37 -2.53 -4.21
CA THR A 44 -8.15 -3.27 -5.21
C THR A 44 -9.13 -2.34 -5.93
N GLY A 45 -9.72 -2.82 -7.02
CA GLY A 45 -10.71 -2.06 -7.78
C GLY A 45 -10.12 -1.15 -8.85
N PRO A 46 -10.99 -0.49 -9.65
CA PRO A 46 -10.59 0.18 -10.89
C PRO A 46 -9.74 1.44 -10.68
N TRP A 47 -9.77 2.02 -9.47
CA TRP A 47 -9.05 3.26 -9.15
C TRP A 47 -7.73 3.01 -8.40
N ARG A 48 -7.37 1.75 -8.11
CA ARG A 48 -6.26 1.39 -7.20
C ARG A 48 -4.93 2.07 -7.53
N ASP A 49 -4.65 2.31 -8.81
CA ASP A 49 -3.39 2.91 -9.29
C ASP A 49 -3.50 4.40 -9.66
N TYR A 50 -4.67 5.03 -9.43
CA TYR A 50 -4.84 6.47 -9.62
C TYR A 50 -4.08 7.27 -8.56
N LYS A 51 -3.80 8.55 -8.86
CA LYS A 51 -3.25 9.47 -7.87
C LYS A 51 -4.25 9.67 -6.73
N GLY A 52 -3.84 9.38 -5.50
CA GLY A 52 -4.63 9.59 -4.29
C GLY A 52 -4.42 10.97 -3.70
N TRP A 53 -4.62 12.03 -4.49
CA TRP A 53 -4.58 13.40 -3.97
C TRP A 53 -5.87 13.73 -3.24
N GLU A 54 -5.78 14.42 -2.11
CA GLU A 54 -6.92 14.81 -1.27
C GLU A 54 -8.06 15.42 -2.09
N ALA A 55 -7.76 16.40 -2.95
CA ALA A 55 -8.77 17.03 -3.81
C ALA A 55 -9.53 16.05 -4.72
N LEU A 56 -8.86 15.00 -5.23
CA LEU A 56 -9.50 13.98 -6.07
C LEU A 56 -10.39 13.06 -5.25
N ILE A 57 -9.98 12.74 -4.02
CA ILE A 57 -10.78 11.95 -3.08
C ILE A 57 -12.03 12.75 -2.68
N MET A 58 -11.86 13.97 -2.21
CA MET A 58 -12.96 14.86 -1.81
C MET A 58 -13.98 15.04 -2.94
N ALA A 59 -13.51 15.30 -4.16
CA ALA A 59 -14.39 15.44 -5.32
C ALA A 59 -15.18 14.15 -5.65
N LYS A 60 -14.67 12.98 -5.27
CA LYS A 60 -15.34 11.71 -5.51
C LYS A 60 -16.32 11.33 -4.39
N THR A 61 -16.02 11.73 -3.15
CA THR A 61 -16.82 11.32 -1.99
C THR A 61 -18.06 12.18 -1.75
N GLY A 62 -18.11 13.40 -2.31
CA GLY A 62 -19.25 14.30 -2.19
C GLY A 62 -19.14 15.19 -0.96
#